data_AF-A0A3E0DYC5-F1
#
_entry.id   AF-A0A3E0DYC5-F1
#
_cell.length_a   1.000
_cell.length_b   1.000
_cell.length_c   1.000
_cell.angle_alpha   90.00
_cell.angle_beta   90.00
_cell.angle_gamma   90.00
#
_symmetry.space_group_name_H-M   'P 1'
#
loop_
_entity.id
_entity.type
_entity.pdbx_description
1 polymer ?
#
loop_
_entity_poly.entity_id
_entity_poly.type
_entity_poly.pdbx_seq_one_letter_code
_entity_poly.pdbx_strand_id
1 'polypeptide(L)'
;MSALPQTKPESVDQVIGLANGFSKVSVNQQEIVKIFNQKSDLVMQGMCKFGDSFEFLFPLFKGLSESGKPKSLNLRFSSSEKAAYFYYPVSSQSEVSLFFSQLILLLQNEVKFKKALKEIIINRNHFISEQFLLQNAMMGSIEN
;
A
#
# COMPACT_ATOMS: atom_id res chain seq x y z
N MET A 1 35.86 -1.72 25.96
CA MET A 1 35.81 -1.35 24.53
C MET A 1 34.50 -1.84 23.97
N SER A 2 33.51 -0.95 23.86
CA SER A 2 32.14 -1.31 23.46
C SER A 2 31.99 -1.07 21.97
N ALA A 3 31.78 -2.14 21.19
CA ALA A 3 31.48 -2.05 19.77
C ALA A 3 30.00 -1.65 19.58
N LEU A 4 29.76 -0.48 19.00
CA LEU A 4 28.44 -0.10 18.52
C LEU A 4 28.05 -0.98 17.31
N PRO A 5 26.83 -1.52 17.25
CA PRO A 5 26.30 -2.07 16.01
C PRO A 5 25.96 -0.91 15.06
N GLN A 6 26.67 -0.84 13.94
CA GLN A 6 26.29 0.00 12.81
C GLN A 6 25.00 -0.57 12.19
N THR A 7 23.86 0.04 12.50
CA THR A 7 22.63 -0.13 11.73
C THR A 7 22.80 0.57 10.38
N LYS A 8 23.14 -0.25 9.38
CA LYS A 8 23.11 0.11 7.96
C LYS A 8 21.68 0.60 7.65
N PRO A 9 21.49 1.80 7.07
CA PRO A 9 20.17 2.20 6.60
C PRO A 9 19.80 1.25 5.45
N GLU A 10 18.72 0.48 5.62
CA GLU A 10 18.13 -0.31 4.55
C GLU A 10 17.84 0.63 3.38
N SER A 11 18.45 0.31 2.23
CA SER A 11 18.32 1.11 1.03
C SER A 11 16.85 1.17 0.63
N VAL A 12 16.33 2.39 0.54
CA VAL A 12 15.06 2.70 -0.10
C VAL A 12 15.27 2.61 -1.62
N ASP A 13 15.59 1.41 -2.09
CA ASP A 13 15.68 1.09 -3.52
C ASP A 13 14.28 0.73 -4.01
N GLN A 14 13.42 1.73 -4.16
CA GLN A 14 12.23 1.64 -5.02
C GLN A 14 12.27 2.74 -6.05
N VAL A 15 13.31 2.70 -6.88
CA VAL A 15 13.31 3.42 -8.16
C VAL A 15 12.31 2.71 -9.06
N ILE A 16 11.11 3.29 -9.17
CA ILE A 16 10.08 2.88 -10.13
C ILE A 16 10.56 3.29 -11.53
N GLY A 17 11.43 2.46 -12.10
CA GLY A 17 11.85 2.58 -13.49
C GLY A 17 10.73 2.10 -14.41
N LEU A 18 9.88 3.01 -14.89
CA LEU A 18 8.84 2.71 -15.91
C LEU A 18 9.40 2.69 -17.34
N ALA A 19 10.73 2.71 -17.49
CA ALA A 19 11.40 2.64 -18.78
C ALA A 19 11.56 1.17 -19.19
N ASN A 20 10.54 0.65 -19.88
CA ASN A 20 10.47 -0.68 -20.47
C ASN A 20 10.47 -1.87 -19.48
N GLY A 21 9.27 -2.37 -19.21
CA GLY A 21 9.07 -3.71 -18.63
C GLY A 21 8.83 -3.69 -17.12
N PHE A 22 7.61 -4.12 -16.75
CA PHE A 22 7.23 -4.64 -15.42
C PHE A 22 7.79 -3.88 -14.21
N SER A 23 7.02 -2.91 -13.68
CA SER A 23 7.30 -2.35 -12.35
C SER A 23 6.50 -3.13 -11.30
N LYS A 24 7.18 -4.02 -10.60
CA LYS A 24 6.66 -4.75 -9.43
C LYS A 24 6.88 -3.87 -8.20
N VAL A 25 5.80 -3.44 -7.55
CA VAL A 25 5.93 -2.70 -6.28
C VAL A 25 5.51 -3.58 -5.11
N SER A 26 6.47 -3.84 -4.23
CA SER A 26 6.30 -4.65 -3.03
C SER A 26 6.45 -3.82 -1.76
N VAL A 27 5.68 -4.15 -0.73
CA VAL A 27 5.90 -3.67 0.65
C VAL A 27 6.14 -4.89 1.51
N ASN A 28 7.21 -4.90 2.31
CA ASN A 28 7.58 -6.03 3.18
C ASN A 28 7.57 -7.37 2.44
N GLN A 29 8.18 -7.43 1.25
CA GLN A 29 8.25 -8.62 0.37
C GLN A 29 6.90 -9.09 -0.23
N GLN A 30 5.77 -8.42 0.05
CA GLN A 30 4.46 -8.72 -0.54
C GLN A 30 4.12 -7.75 -1.68
N GLU A 31 3.71 -8.29 -2.83
CA GLU A 31 3.30 -7.52 -4.01
C GLU A 31 1.93 -6.86 -3.77
N ILE A 32 1.90 -5.55 -3.58
CA ILE A 32 0.63 -4.81 -3.45
C ILE A 32 0.01 -4.59 -4.83
N VAL A 33 0.80 -4.06 -5.77
CA VAL A 33 0.36 -3.74 -7.13
C VAL A 33 1.41 -4.19 -8.14
N LYS A 34 0.94 -4.88 -9.19
CA LYS A 34 1.72 -5.17 -10.41
C LYS A 34 1.37 -4.13 -11.46
N ILE A 35 2.35 -3.34 -11.88
CA ILE A 35 2.20 -2.34 -12.94
C ILE A 35 2.90 -2.87 -14.19
N PHE A 36 2.10 -3.21 -15.19
CA PHE A 36 2.55 -3.60 -16.52
C PHE A 36 2.54 -2.38 -17.42
N ASN A 37 3.66 -2.09 -18.07
CA ASN A 37 3.79 -1.03 -19.06
C ASN A 37 4.35 -1.55 -20.37
N GLN A 38 3.69 -1.18 -21.46
CA GLN A 38 4.14 -1.44 -22.82
C GLN A 38 4.08 -0.15 -23.63
N LYS A 39 5.14 0.12 -24.39
CA LYS A 39 5.17 1.21 -25.36
C LYS A 39 4.54 0.74 -26.67
N SER A 40 3.59 1.53 -27.18
CA SER A 40 2.99 1.37 -28.50
C SER A 40 3.15 2.70 -29.26
N ASP A 41 4.15 2.79 -30.12
CA ASP A 41 4.53 4.00 -30.86
C ASP A 41 4.73 5.24 -29.98
N LEU A 42 3.77 6.18 -30.03
CA LEU A 42 3.77 7.46 -29.31
C LEU A 42 3.00 7.41 -27.99
N VAL A 43 2.41 6.26 -27.67
CA VAL A 43 1.56 6.06 -26.49
C VAL A 43 2.14 4.95 -25.62
N MET A 44 2.11 5.17 -24.30
CA MET A 44 2.35 4.14 -23.31
C MET A 44 1.00 3.59 -22.88
N GLN A 45 0.87 2.28 -22.82
CA GLN A 45 -0.30 1.59 -22.32
C GLN A 45 0.09 0.60 -21.22
N GLY A 46 -0.80 0.37 -20.27
CA GLY A 46 -0.48 -0.48 -19.16
C GLY A 46 -1.67 -0.89 -18.32
N MET A 47 -1.37 -1.73 -17.33
CA MET A 47 -2.34 -2.27 -16.40
C MET A 47 -1.75 -2.30 -14.99
N CYS A 48 -2.49 -1.79 -14.02
CA CYS A 48 -2.28 -2.01 -12.60
C CYS A 48 -3.19 -3.14 -12.14
N LYS A 49 -2.63 -4.25 -11.64
CA LYS A 49 -3.40 -5.33 -11.02
C LYS A 49 -2.98 -5.51 -9.57
N PHE A 50 -3.96 -5.55 -8.67
CA PHE A 50 -3.72 -5.81 -7.25
C PHE A 50 -3.50 -7.31 -7.02
N GLY A 51 -2.65 -7.65 -6.05
CA GLY A 51 -2.56 -9.03 -5.58
C GLY A 51 -3.81 -9.41 -4.77
N ASP A 52 -4.17 -10.70 -4.76
CA ASP A 52 -5.40 -11.22 -4.13
C ASP A 52 -5.52 -10.79 -2.65
N SER A 53 -4.40 -10.76 -1.92
CA SER A 53 -4.38 -10.32 -0.51
C SER A 53 -4.58 -8.81 -0.31
N PHE A 54 -4.53 -8.01 -1.38
CA PHE A 54 -4.61 -6.54 -1.36
C PHE A 54 -5.77 -5.98 -2.20
N GLU A 55 -6.69 -6.82 -2.66
CA GLU A 55 -7.87 -6.36 -3.43
C GLU A 55 -8.72 -5.33 -2.66
N PHE A 56 -8.71 -5.39 -1.33
CA PHE A 56 -9.42 -4.44 -0.47
C PHE A 56 -8.90 -2.99 -0.62
N LEU A 57 -7.70 -2.80 -1.17
CA LEU A 57 -7.14 -1.48 -1.47
C LEU A 57 -7.64 -0.91 -2.80
N PHE A 58 -8.28 -1.71 -3.66
CA PHE A 58 -8.72 -1.26 -4.98
C PHE A 58 -9.69 -0.07 -4.94
N PRO A 59 -10.71 -0.01 -4.05
CA PRO A 59 -11.57 1.18 -3.94
C PRO A 59 -10.79 2.44 -3.52
N LEU A 60 -9.80 2.29 -2.63
CA LEU A 60 -8.94 3.40 -2.21
C LEU A 60 -8.04 3.86 -3.37
N PHE A 61 -7.42 2.92 -4.08
CA PHE A 61 -6.65 3.20 -5.29
C PHE A 61 -7.49 3.96 -6.31
N LYS A 62 -8.72 3.51 -6.57
CA LYS A 62 -9.64 4.19 -7.48
C LYS A 62 -9.91 5.63 -7.03
N GLY A 63 -10.28 5.84 -5.77
CA GLY A 63 -10.57 7.17 -5.24
C GLY A 63 -9.37 8.11 -5.30
N LEU A 64 -8.19 7.66 -4.84
CA LEU A 64 -6.95 8.44 -4.90
C LEU A 64 -6.57 8.75 -6.35
N SER A 65 -6.71 7.76 -7.24
CA SER A 65 -6.36 7.93 -8.64
C SER A 65 -7.25 8.94 -9.34
N GLU A 66 -8.57 8.87 -9.12
CA GLU A 66 -9.52 9.80 -9.73
C GLU A 66 -9.34 11.24 -9.23
N SER A 67 -8.96 11.42 -7.96
CA SER A 67 -8.70 12.76 -7.39
C SER A 67 -7.40 13.42 -7.86
N GLY A 68 -6.38 12.63 -8.20
CA GLY A 68 -5.02 13.13 -8.42
C GLY A 68 -4.48 12.92 -9.84
N LYS A 69 -5.28 12.37 -10.77
CA LYS A 69 -4.76 11.97 -12.08
C LYS A 69 -4.25 13.16 -12.90
N PRO A 70 -3.07 13.04 -13.54
CA PRO A 70 -2.63 13.95 -14.59
C PRO A 70 -3.64 14.05 -15.73
N LYS A 71 -3.73 15.21 -16.39
CA LYS A 71 -4.60 15.39 -17.58
C LYS A 71 -4.15 14.51 -18.76
N SER A 72 -2.86 14.22 -18.81
CA SER A 72 -2.21 13.34 -19.78
C SER A 72 -2.52 11.86 -19.58
N LEU A 73 -3.02 11.48 -18.39
CA LEU A 73 -3.28 10.10 -18.00
C LEU A 73 -4.77 9.76 -18.11
N ASN A 74 -5.05 8.76 -18.94
CA ASN A 74 -6.36 8.12 -18.97
C ASN A 74 -6.32 6.84 -18.16
N LEU A 75 -7.31 6.68 -17.27
CA LEU A 75 -7.46 5.54 -16.38
C LEU A 75 -8.85 4.94 -16.57
N ARG A 76 -8.91 3.63 -16.74
CA ARG A 76 -10.14 2.85 -16.84
C ARG A 76 -10.12 1.73 -15.82
N PHE A 77 -11.08 1.75 -14.91
CA PHE A 77 -11.17 0.77 -13.83
C PHE A 77 -12.08 -0.38 -14.21
N SER A 78 -11.63 -1.60 -13.92
CA SER A 78 -12.40 -2.84 -14.03
C SER A 78 -12.65 -3.40 -12.63
N SER A 79 -13.88 -3.22 -12.12
CA SER A 79 -14.25 -3.69 -10.77
C SER A 79 -14.32 -5.21 -10.65
N SER A 80 -14.55 -5.92 -11.76
CA SER A 80 -14.58 -7.38 -11.84
C SER A 80 -13.18 -7.98 -11.75
N GLU A 81 -12.20 -7.35 -12.41
CA GLU A 81 -10.82 -7.84 -12.48
C GLU A 81 -9.91 -7.23 -11.41
N LYS A 82 -10.42 -6.31 -10.59
CA LYS A 82 -9.65 -5.48 -9.64
C LYS A 82 -8.40 -4.88 -10.29
N ALA A 83 -8.59 -4.44 -11.53
CA ALA A 83 -7.53 -3.94 -12.39
C ALA A 83 -7.85 -2.52 -12.85
N ALA A 84 -6.81 -1.74 -13.10
CA ALA A 84 -6.92 -0.44 -13.73
C ALA A 84 -6.04 -0.42 -14.98
N TYR A 85 -6.66 -0.15 -16.12
CA TYR A 85 -5.98 0.02 -17.39
C TYR A 85 -5.68 1.49 -17.57
N PHE A 86 -4.51 1.80 -18.12
CA PHE A 86 -4.14 3.18 -18.38
C PHE A 86 -3.42 3.34 -19.69
N TYR A 87 -3.52 4.54 -20.23
CA TYR A 87 -2.72 4.98 -21.36
C TYR A 87 -2.39 6.47 -21.25
N TYR A 88 -1.22 6.86 -21.76
CA TYR A 88 -0.73 8.23 -21.75
C TYR A 88 0.29 8.46 -22.89
N PRO A 89 0.45 9.70 -23.38
CA PRO A 89 1.50 10.03 -24.34
C PRO A 89 2.90 9.77 -23.76
N VAL A 90 3.83 9.26 -24.55
CA VAL A 90 5.22 8.98 -24.09
C VAL A 90 5.90 10.24 -23.51
N SER A 91 5.56 11.43 -24.02
CA SER A 91 6.06 12.71 -23.51
C SER A 91 5.68 12.98 -22.04
N SER A 92 4.60 12.37 -21.55
CA SER A 92 4.10 12.52 -20.18
C SER A 92 4.62 11.45 -19.21
N GLN A 93 5.57 10.61 -19.64
CA GLN A 93 6.09 9.50 -18.83
C GLN A 93 6.62 9.95 -17.47
N SER A 94 7.33 11.07 -17.40
CA SER A 94 7.90 11.57 -16.13
C SER A 94 6.79 11.94 -15.12
N GLU A 95 5.77 12.68 -15.57
CA GLU A 95 4.62 13.09 -14.77
C GLU A 95 3.82 11.88 -14.27
N VAL A 96 3.54 10.93 -15.16
CA VAL A 96 2.79 9.71 -14.84
C VAL A 96 3.58 8.80 -13.91
N SER A 97 4.90 8.71 -14.09
CA SER A 97 5.79 7.96 -13.21
C SER A 97 5.78 8.51 -11.79
N LEU A 98 5.88 9.84 -11.66
CA LEU A 98 5.82 10.51 -10.36
C LEU A 98 4.47 10.27 -9.69
N PHE A 99 3.37 10.41 -10.43
CA PHE A 99 2.02 10.17 -9.94
C PHE A 99 1.84 8.75 -9.40
N PHE A 100 2.20 7.71 -10.17
CA PHE A 100 2.08 6.33 -9.70
C PHE A 100 2.99 6.06 -8.51
N SER A 101 4.19 6.64 -8.47
CA SER A 101 5.11 6.50 -7.34
C SER A 101 4.52 7.06 -6.04
N GLN A 102 3.95 8.26 -6.10
CA GLN A 102 3.27 8.88 -4.95
C GLN A 102 2.04 8.08 -4.52
N LEU A 103 1.23 7.66 -5.49
CA LEU A 103 0.02 6.91 -5.21
C LEU A 103 0.32 5.56 -4.56
N ILE A 104 1.35 4.89 -5.04
CA ILE A 104 1.85 3.66 -4.43
C ILE A 104 2.30 3.92 -3.00
N LEU A 105 3.12 4.96 -2.75
CA LEU A 105 3.58 5.32 -1.41
C LEU A 105 2.42 5.51 -0.43
N LEU A 106 1.33 6.17 -0.86
CA LEU A 106 0.12 6.33 -0.05
C LEU A 106 -0.52 4.99 0.31
N LEU A 107 -0.58 4.05 -0.63
CA LEU A 107 -1.10 2.70 -0.35
C LEU A 107 -0.18 1.93 0.61
N GLN A 108 1.14 2.08 0.50
CA GLN A 108 2.07 1.46 1.44
C GLN A 108 1.83 1.99 2.87
N ASN A 109 1.63 3.30 3.01
CA ASN A 109 1.36 3.94 4.29
C ASN A 109 0.02 3.49 4.87
N GLU A 110 -1.02 3.37 4.06
CA GLU A 110 -2.32 2.86 4.48
C GLU A 110 -2.22 1.43 5.05
N VAL A 111 -1.48 0.54 4.38
CA VAL A 111 -1.28 -0.83 4.87
C VAL A 111 -0.55 -0.84 6.21
N LYS A 112 0.52 -0.05 6.34
CA LYS A 112 1.26 0.09 7.61
C LYS A 112 0.37 0.64 8.71
N PHE A 113 -0.42 1.67 8.41
CA PHE A 113 -1.35 2.29 9.35
C PHE A 113 -2.40 1.29 9.84
N LYS A 114 -3.04 0.56 8.93
CA LYS A 114 -4.03 -0.47 9.29
C LYS A 114 -3.44 -1.58 10.16
N LYS A 115 -2.19 -1.97 9.91
CA LYS A 115 -1.48 -2.96 10.75
C LYS A 115 -1.31 -2.44 12.17
N ALA A 116 -0.76 -1.23 12.32
CA ALA A 116 -0.57 -0.61 13.64
C ALA A 116 -1.90 -0.43 14.39
N LEU A 117 -2.94 0.02 13.69
CA LEU A 117 -4.28 0.21 14.28
C LEU A 117 -4.85 -1.13 14.79
N LYS A 118 -4.68 -2.22 14.03
CA LYS A 118 -5.13 -3.55 14.44
C LYS A 118 -4.43 -4.02 15.72
N GLU A 119 -3.12 -3.81 15.83
CA GLU A 119 -2.35 -4.14 17.04
C GLU A 119 -2.83 -3.33 18.25
N ILE A 120 -3.09 -2.03 18.08
CA ILE A 120 -3.63 -1.17 19.14
C ILE A 120 -5.01 -1.66 19.61
N ILE A 121 -5.90 -2.02 18.69
CA ILE A 121 -7.24 -2.54 19.03
C ILE A 121 -7.14 -3.86 19.80
N ILE A 122 -6.29 -4.78 19.35
CA ILE A 122 -6.08 -6.07 20.02
C ILE A 122 -5.57 -5.86 21.45
N ASN A 123 -4.53 -5.04 21.61
CA ASN A 123 -3.95 -4.77 22.93
C ASN A 123 -4.95 -4.08 23.86
N ARG A 124 -5.76 -3.15 23.34
CA ARG A 124 -6.82 -2.50 24.11
C ARG A 124 -7.87 -3.50 24.58
N ASN A 125 -8.32 -4.39 23.71
CA ASN A 125 -9.32 -5.40 24.06
C ASN A 125 -8.77 -6.38 25.09
N HIS A 126 -7.51 -6.82 24.92
CA HIS A 126 -6.82 -7.67 25.88
C HIS A 126 -6.76 -7.02 27.26
N PHE A 127 -6.33 -5.75 27.31
CA PHE A 127 -6.27 -4.98 28.53
C PHE A 127 -7.64 -4.87 29.22
N ILE A 128 -8.71 -4.58 28.47
CA ILE A 128 -10.07 -4.51 29.03
C ILE A 128 -10.50 -5.86 29.62
N SER A 129 -10.22 -6.96 28.91
CA SER A 129 -10.52 -8.31 29.40
C SER A 129 -9.75 -8.65 30.68
N GLU A 130 -8.46 -8.31 30.74
CA GLU A 130 -7.64 -8.48 31.95
C GLU A 130 -8.18 -7.65 33.12
N GLN A 131 -8.51 -6.38 32.90
CA GLN A 131 -9.09 -5.52 33.94
C GLN A 131 -10.43 -6.07 34.46
N PHE A 132 -11.27 -6.59 33.58
CA PHE A 132 -12.55 -7.21 33.96
C PHE A 132 -12.33 -8.46 34.83
N LEU A 133 -11.38 -9.33 34.46
CA LEU A 133 -11.04 -10.52 35.24
C LEU A 133 -10.46 -10.15 36.62
N LEU A 134 -9.57 -9.16 36.69
CA LEU A 134 -9.00 -8.68 37.94
C LEU A 134 -10.06 -8.09 38.87
N GLN A 135 -10.98 -7.28 38.35
CA GLN A 135 -12.09 -6.72 39.13
C GLN A 135 -12.99 -7.80 39.71
N ASN A 136 -13.35 -8.82 38.91
CA ASN A 136 -14.18 -9.92 39.38
C ASN A 136 -13.47 -10.77 40.44
N ALA A 137 -12.17 -11.02 40.28
CA ALA A 137 -11.37 -11.74 41.28
C ALA A 137 -11.25 -10.96 42.60
N MET A 138 -11.13 -9.63 42.54
CA MET A 138 -11.08 -8.79 43.73
C MET A 138 -12.45 -8.70 44.43
N MET A 139 -13.56 -8.53 43.71
CA MET A 139 -14.89 -8.48 44.32
C MET A 139 -15.33 -9.82 44.93
N GLY A 140 -15.03 -10.96 44.27
CA GLY A 140 -15.31 -12.29 44.82
C GLY A 140 -14.48 -12.68 46.04
N SER A 141 -13.41 -11.94 46.35
CA SER A 141 -12.57 -12.15 47.55
C SER A 141 -13.08 -11.42 48.80
N ILE A 142 -14.03 -10.49 48.65
CA ILE A 142 -14.56 -9.66 49.75
C ILE A 142 -15.81 -10.30 50.41
N GLU A 143 -16.39 -11.35 49.81
CA GLU A 143 -17.58 -12.05 50.33
C GLU A 143 -17.29 -13.28 51.21
N ASN A 144 -16.04 -13.50 51.66
CA ASN A 144 -15.67 -14.50 52.67
C ASN A 144 -15.04 -13.83 53.90
#